data_AF-A0A8K1CAI0-F1
#
_entry.id   AF-A0A8K1CAI0-F1
#
_cell.length_a   1.000
_cell.length_b   1.000
_cell.length_c   1.000
_cell.angle_alpha   90.00
_cell.angle_beta   90.00
_cell.angle_gamma   90.00
#
_symmetry.space_group_name_H-M   'P 1'
#
loop_
_entity.id
_entity.type
_entity.pdbx_description
1 polymer ?
#
loop_
_entity_poly.entity_id
_entity_poly.type
_entity_poly.pdbx_seq_one_letter_code
_entity_poly.pdbx_strand_id
1 'polypeptide(L)'
;MPDATVERVLDALSRRLARDRKNELPLDAPEENDVDEDENDGSCSPIVVFDSIDRQAFRHWLESNEGELRRWQYEPLTPTTGRVVVYTHTRRVHARTASRITLQVVRQVVRIGDDMELMDTLALDPAPTMDVGDRDQEPTMSLVPSCVVDNETFPTLIVEVAYTHESWAFLVAKLHRWMRPQTTVQVAIGVHIGNVRRRLIML
;
A
#
# COMPACT_ATOMS: atom_id res chain seq x y z
N MET A 1 -11.56 -25.38 -3.51
CA MET A 1 -12.64 -24.75 -4.30
C MET A 1 -12.67 -23.29 -3.89
N PRO A 2 -12.62 -22.31 -4.81
CA PRO A 2 -12.75 -20.91 -4.43
C PRO A 2 -14.10 -20.72 -3.75
N ASP A 3 -14.09 -20.14 -2.56
CA ASP A 3 -15.29 -19.85 -1.78
C ASP A 3 -16.12 -18.83 -2.56
N ALA A 4 -17.37 -19.16 -2.87
CA ALA A 4 -18.30 -18.30 -3.63
C ALA A 4 -18.46 -16.89 -3.00
N THR A 5 -18.06 -16.74 -1.74
CA THR A 5 -17.96 -15.47 -1.01
C THR A 5 -16.86 -14.56 -1.57
N VAL A 6 -15.70 -15.11 -1.92
CA VAL A 6 -14.53 -14.35 -2.41
C VAL A 6 -14.74 -13.88 -3.84
N GLU A 7 -15.28 -14.72 -4.71
CA GLU A 7 -15.61 -14.31 -6.09
C GLU A 7 -16.63 -13.16 -6.13
N ARG A 8 -17.63 -13.20 -5.24
CA ARG A 8 -18.60 -12.10 -5.08
C ARG A 8 -17.95 -10.81 -4.60
N VAL A 9 -16.96 -10.90 -3.73
CA VAL A 9 -16.19 -9.77 -3.21
C VAL A 9 -15.26 -9.20 -4.27
N LEU A 10 -14.56 -10.03 -5.04
CA LEU A 10 -13.74 -9.61 -6.17
C LEU A 10 -14.59 -8.95 -7.28
N ASP A 11 -15.81 -9.44 -7.50
CA ASP A 11 -16.77 -8.82 -8.42
C ASP A 11 -17.35 -7.51 -7.86
N ALA A 12 -17.63 -7.43 -6.55
CA ALA A 12 -18.05 -6.20 -5.89
C ALA A 12 -16.95 -5.13 -5.90
N LEU A 13 -15.70 -5.55 -5.67
CA LEU A 13 -14.49 -4.77 -5.91
C LEU A 13 -14.53 -4.27 -7.35
N SER A 14 -14.49 -5.17 -8.34
CA SER A 14 -14.51 -4.85 -9.78
C SER A 14 -15.62 -3.88 -10.19
N ARG A 15 -16.83 -4.00 -9.62
CA ARG A 15 -17.94 -3.07 -9.87
C ARG A 15 -17.77 -1.71 -9.21
N ARG A 16 -17.15 -1.63 -8.02
CA ARG A 16 -16.73 -0.34 -7.44
C ARG A 16 -15.61 0.27 -8.27
N LEU A 17 -14.64 -0.53 -8.71
CA LEU A 17 -13.56 -0.10 -9.61
C LEU A 17 -14.07 0.51 -10.92
N ALA A 18 -15.08 -0.12 -11.53
CA ALA A 18 -15.69 0.36 -12.78
C ALA A 18 -16.48 1.66 -12.58
N ARG A 19 -17.06 1.88 -11.39
CA ARG A 19 -17.76 3.14 -11.05
C ARG A 19 -16.78 4.27 -10.81
N ASP A 20 -15.74 4.03 -10.02
CA ASP A 20 -14.75 5.05 -9.70
C ASP A 20 -14.00 5.53 -10.96
N ARG A 21 -13.75 4.63 -11.93
CA ARG A 21 -13.16 4.97 -13.24
C ARG A 21 -14.04 5.89 -14.09
N LYS A 22 -15.36 5.81 -13.97
CA LYS A 22 -16.30 6.64 -14.73
C LYS A 22 -16.43 8.05 -14.14
N ASN A 23 -16.12 8.21 -12.86
CA ASN A 23 -16.20 9.50 -12.15
C ASN A 23 -14.89 10.30 -12.20
N GLU A 24 -13.87 9.82 -12.92
CA GLU A 24 -12.60 10.55 -13.09
C GLU A 24 -12.69 11.56 -14.23
N LEU A 25 -12.54 12.84 -13.89
CA LEU A 25 -12.24 13.90 -14.84
C LEU A 25 -10.87 13.62 -15.52
N PRO A 26 -10.67 14.03 -16.78
CA PRO A 26 -9.39 13.86 -17.46
C PRO A 26 -8.25 14.49 -16.67
N LEU A 27 -7.10 13.80 -16.62
CA LEU A 27 -5.85 14.28 -15.98
C LEU A 27 -5.34 15.64 -16.52
N ASP A 28 -5.93 16.15 -17.61
CA ASP A 28 -5.57 17.40 -18.30
C ASP A 28 -6.68 18.47 -18.25
N ALA A 29 -7.71 18.31 -17.40
CA ALA A 29 -8.73 19.35 -17.23
C ALA A 29 -8.14 20.58 -16.51
N PRO A 30 -8.42 21.82 -16.97
CA PRO A 30 -7.92 23.01 -16.31
C PRO A 30 -8.48 23.11 -14.88
N GLU A 31 -7.60 23.38 -13.91
CA GLU A 31 -7.97 23.59 -12.50
C GLU A 31 -8.84 24.84 -12.38
N GLU A 32 -10.16 24.68 -12.27
CA GLU A 32 -11.02 25.74 -11.75
C GLU A 32 -10.87 25.77 -10.22
N ASN A 33 -10.29 26.87 -9.74
CA ASN A 33 -10.13 27.18 -8.33
C ASN A 33 -11.50 27.54 -7.73
N ASP A 34 -12.14 26.58 -7.07
CA ASP A 34 -13.09 26.87 -6.00
C ASP A 34 -12.67 26.10 -4.74
N VAL A 35 -12.25 26.88 -3.74
CA VAL A 35 -11.74 26.41 -2.46
C VAL A 35 -12.94 26.26 -1.53
N ASP A 36 -13.42 25.02 -1.36
CA ASP A 36 -14.25 24.67 -0.21
C ASP A 36 -13.33 24.17 0.92
N GLU A 37 -13.25 24.95 1.99
CA GLU A 37 -12.52 24.65 3.25
C GLU A 37 -13.25 23.64 4.14
N ASP A 38 -14.04 22.73 3.56
CA ASP A 38 -14.57 21.59 4.30
C ASP A 38 -13.63 20.40 4.12
N GLU A 39 -12.78 20.17 5.14
CA GLU A 39 -12.07 18.91 5.40
C GLU A 39 -13.03 17.74 5.67
N ASN A 40 -14.13 17.65 4.92
CA ASN A 40 -14.97 16.46 4.88
C ASN A 40 -14.35 15.48 3.88
N ASP A 41 -13.28 14.83 4.34
CA ASP A 41 -12.62 13.68 3.74
C ASP A 41 -13.71 12.71 3.24
N GLY A 42 -14.03 12.78 1.94
CA GLY A 42 -15.14 12.03 1.33
C GLY A 42 -15.06 10.58 1.76
N SER A 43 -16.12 10.10 2.42
CA SER A 43 -16.13 8.87 3.24
C SER A 43 -15.20 7.79 2.66
N CYS A 44 -14.02 7.66 3.28
CA CYS A 44 -13.02 6.63 3.02
C CYS A 44 -13.53 5.30 3.59
N SER A 45 -14.69 4.83 3.10
CA SER A 45 -15.30 3.58 3.57
C SER A 45 -14.59 2.43 2.87
N PRO A 46 -13.81 1.63 3.62
CA PRO A 46 -13.11 0.49 3.06
C PRO A 46 -14.10 -0.51 2.45
N ILE A 47 -13.64 -1.26 1.46
CA ILE A 47 -14.33 -2.45 0.98
C ILE A 47 -13.91 -3.59 1.90
N VAL A 48 -14.86 -4.16 2.62
CA VAL A 48 -14.64 -5.35 3.43
C VAL A 48 -14.60 -6.56 2.50
N VAL A 49 -13.47 -7.26 2.50
CA VAL A 49 -13.23 -8.47 1.71
C VAL A 49 -13.64 -9.70 2.51
N PHE A 50 -13.18 -9.77 3.76
CA PHE A 50 -13.60 -10.75 4.74
C PHE A 50 -14.09 -9.99 5.96
N ASP A 51 -15.32 -10.25 6.41
CA ASP A 51 -15.92 -9.64 7.59
C ASP A 51 -15.39 -10.23 8.90
N SER A 52 -15.07 -11.52 8.88
CA SER A 52 -14.38 -12.24 9.95
C SER A 52 -13.59 -13.42 9.38
N ILE A 53 -12.27 -13.37 9.49
CA ILE A 53 -11.36 -14.45 9.10
C ILE A 53 -10.23 -14.58 10.12
N ASP A 54 -9.75 -15.80 10.33
CA ASP A 54 -8.52 -16.06 11.07
C ASP A 54 -7.30 -15.57 10.26
N ARG A 55 -6.29 -15.05 10.96
CA ARG A 55 -5.10 -14.46 10.33
C ARG A 55 -4.32 -15.49 9.51
N GLN A 56 -4.13 -16.69 10.06
CA GLN A 56 -3.41 -17.77 9.37
C GLN A 56 -4.22 -18.29 8.19
N ALA A 57 -5.54 -18.43 8.34
CA ALA A 57 -6.43 -18.80 7.24
C ALA A 57 -6.34 -17.79 6.08
N PHE A 58 -6.29 -16.49 6.38
CA PHE A 58 -6.13 -15.46 5.36
C PHE A 58 -4.77 -15.52 4.66
N ARG A 59 -3.67 -15.77 5.39
CA ARG A 59 -2.33 -15.96 4.77
C ARG A 59 -2.31 -17.15 3.80
N HIS A 60 -2.88 -18.29 4.18
CA HIS A 60 -3.01 -19.45 3.27
C HIS A 60 -3.87 -19.13 2.04
N TRP A 61 -4.91 -18.31 2.21
CA TRP A 61 -5.71 -17.84 1.08
C TRP A 61 -4.88 -16.99 0.12
N LEU A 62 -4.03 -16.08 0.61
CA LEU A 62 -3.13 -15.27 -0.23
C LEU A 62 -2.15 -16.12 -1.02
N GLU A 63 -1.54 -17.12 -0.38
CA GLU A 63 -0.63 -18.07 -1.05
C GLU A 63 -1.30 -18.79 -2.21
N SER A 64 -2.58 -19.12 -2.07
CA SER A 64 -3.36 -19.82 -3.09
C SER A 64 -3.92 -18.88 -4.18
N ASN A 65 -3.89 -17.56 -3.96
CA ASN A 65 -4.50 -16.54 -4.82
C ASN A 65 -3.53 -15.37 -5.03
N GLU A 66 -2.25 -15.69 -5.28
CA GLU A 66 -1.18 -14.71 -5.41
C GLU A 66 -1.53 -13.63 -6.46
N GLY A 67 -1.44 -12.37 -6.07
CA GLY A 67 -1.70 -11.22 -6.95
C GLY A 67 -3.16 -10.83 -7.13
N GLU A 68 -4.13 -11.65 -6.71
CA GLU A 68 -5.57 -11.37 -6.85
C GLU A 68 -6.04 -10.24 -5.92
N LEU A 69 -5.42 -10.11 -4.75
CA LEU A 69 -5.74 -9.06 -3.78
C LEU A 69 -4.47 -8.28 -3.44
N ARG A 70 -4.54 -6.96 -3.65
CA ARG A 70 -3.43 -6.03 -3.41
C ARG A 70 -3.89 -4.88 -2.52
N ARG A 71 -2.96 -4.32 -1.74
CA ARG A 71 -3.19 -3.14 -0.88
C ARG A 71 -4.29 -3.37 0.15
N TRP A 72 -4.44 -4.60 0.59
CA TRP A 72 -5.34 -4.97 1.67
C TRP A 72 -4.69 -4.69 3.03
N GLN A 73 -5.51 -4.64 4.08
CA GLN A 73 -5.07 -4.65 5.47
C GLN A 73 -5.89 -5.64 6.27
N TYR A 74 -5.22 -6.43 7.09
CA TYR A 74 -5.88 -7.22 8.11
C TYR A 74 -6.11 -6.31 9.33
N GLU A 75 -7.34 -6.22 9.82
CA GLU A 75 -7.69 -5.44 11.00
C GLU A 75 -8.20 -6.38 12.09
N PRO A 76 -7.51 -6.50 13.23
CA PRO A 76 -7.94 -7.38 14.31
C PRO A 76 -9.29 -6.89 14.87
N LEU A 77 -10.25 -7.81 14.99
CA LEU A 77 -11.56 -7.57 15.62
C LEU A 77 -11.64 -8.24 17.00
N THR A 78 -11.05 -9.43 17.10
CA THR A 78 -10.93 -10.23 18.32
C THR A 78 -9.50 -10.76 18.44
N PRO A 79 -9.13 -11.43 19.55
CA PRO A 79 -7.81 -12.06 19.67
C PRO A 79 -7.52 -13.14 18.61
N THR A 80 -8.55 -13.73 18.02
CA THR A 80 -8.42 -14.88 17.09
C THR A 80 -8.91 -14.58 15.68
N THR A 81 -9.63 -13.48 15.47
CA THR A 81 -10.20 -13.13 14.16
C THR A 81 -10.11 -11.64 13.88
N GLY A 82 -10.10 -11.31 12.61
CA GLY A 82 -10.09 -9.95 12.11
C GLY A 82 -10.90 -9.83 10.83
N ARG A 83 -10.94 -8.62 10.28
CA ARG A 83 -11.49 -8.36 8.96
C ARG A 83 -10.39 -8.01 7.99
N VAL A 84 -10.60 -8.28 6.72
CA VAL A 84 -9.69 -7.85 5.66
C VAL A 84 -10.37 -6.74 4.88
N VAL A 85 -9.68 -5.62 4.73
CA VAL A 85 -10.22 -4.43 4.08
C VAL A 85 -9.32 -3.92 2.97
N VAL A 86 -9.91 -3.33 1.93
CA VAL A 86 -9.22 -2.60 0.88
C VAL A 86 -9.73 -1.15 0.88
N TYR A 87 -8.84 -0.21 1.13
CA TYR A 87 -9.18 1.22 1.18
C TYR A 87 -9.18 1.86 -0.21
N THR A 88 -8.19 1.53 -1.03
CA THR A 88 -8.03 2.11 -2.36
C THR A 88 -7.64 1.06 -3.36
N HIS A 89 -8.23 1.16 -4.55
CA HIS A 89 -7.84 0.35 -5.68
C HIS A 89 -6.40 0.61 -6.14
N THR A 90 -5.68 -0.44 -6.53
CA THR A 90 -4.40 -0.33 -7.20
C THR A 90 -4.55 0.32 -8.58
N ARG A 91 -4.42 1.63 -8.63
CA ARG A 91 -4.31 2.39 -9.88
C ARG A 91 -2.86 2.50 -10.36
N ARG A 92 -2.69 2.72 -11.67
CA ARG A 92 -1.37 2.99 -12.30
C ARG A 92 -0.59 4.09 -11.60
N VAL A 93 -1.26 5.07 -11.00
CA VAL A 93 -0.64 6.16 -10.24
C VAL A 93 0.17 5.67 -9.04
N HIS A 94 -0.29 4.63 -8.32
CA HIS A 94 0.42 4.07 -7.17
C HIS A 94 1.73 3.43 -7.62
N ALA A 95 1.63 2.47 -8.54
CA ALA A 95 2.80 1.78 -9.09
C ALA A 95 3.78 2.77 -9.72
N ARG A 96 3.31 3.68 -10.57
CA ARG A 96 4.19 4.68 -11.23
C ARG A 96 4.90 5.59 -10.23
N THR A 97 4.20 6.02 -9.18
CA THR A 97 4.79 6.93 -8.18
C THR A 97 5.78 6.18 -7.30
N ALA A 98 5.40 5.02 -6.77
CA ALA A 98 6.29 4.20 -5.98
C ALA A 98 7.54 3.82 -6.79
N SER A 99 7.40 3.37 -8.05
CA SER A 99 8.54 2.99 -8.90
C SER A 99 9.49 4.14 -9.15
N ARG A 100 8.96 5.35 -9.34
CA ARG A 100 9.80 6.53 -9.51
C ARG A 100 10.55 6.88 -8.23
N ILE A 101 9.89 6.85 -7.07
CA ILE A 101 10.54 7.14 -5.79
C ILE A 101 11.64 6.11 -5.54
N THR A 102 11.31 4.83 -5.63
CA THR A 102 12.25 3.74 -5.34
C THR A 102 13.46 3.78 -6.29
N LEU A 103 13.23 3.97 -7.59
CA LEU A 103 14.31 4.10 -8.56
C LEU A 103 15.19 5.34 -8.30
N GLN A 104 14.60 6.45 -7.84
CA GLN A 104 15.36 7.63 -7.47
C GLN A 104 16.22 7.38 -6.23
N VAL A 105 15.72 6.65 -5.22
CA VAL A 105 16.52 6.25 -4.06
C VAL A 105 17.72 5.43 -4.49
N VAL A 106 17.53 4.37 -5.29
CA VAL A 106 18.63 3.54 -5.80
C VAL A 106 19.66 4.38 -6.56
N ARG A 107 19.21 5.31 -7.41
CA ARG A 107 20.11 6.23 -8.13
C ARG A 107 20.90 7.14 -7.21
N GLN A 108 20.32 7.63 -6.12
CA GLN A 108 21.05 8.44 -5.15
C GLN A 108 22.08 7.62 -4.38
N VAL A 109 21.77 6.38 -4.00
CA VAL A 109 22.73 5.47 -3.35
C VAL A 109 23.97 5.28 -4.22
N VAL A 110 23.79 4.93 -5.49
CA VAL A 110 24.87 4.79 -6.48
C VAL A 110 25.68 6.06 -6.62
N ARG A 111 24.99 7.20 -6.76
CA ARG A 111 25.65 8.50 -6.95
C ARG A 111 26.46 8.93 -5.74
N ILE A 112 25.98 8.67 -4.52
CA ILE A 112 26.65 9.04 -3.28
C ILE A 112 27.82 8.12 -2.99
N GLY A 113 27.65 6.81 -3.22
CA GLY A 113 28.72 5.83 -3.05
C GLY A 113 29.79 5.88 -4.14
N ASP A 114 29.49 6.54 -5.27
CA ASP A 114 30.33 6.59 -6.48
C ASP A 114 30.71 5.20 -7.01
N ASP A 115 29.77 4.27 -6.89
CA ASP A 115 29.94 2.87 -7.25
C ASP A 115 28.67 2.32 -7.89
N MET A 116 28.80 1.88 -9.14
CA MET A 116 27.70 1.31 -9.92
C MET A 116 27.28 -0.08 -9.41
N GLU A 117 28.18 -0.82 -8.75
CA GLU A 117 27.89 -2.14 -8.17
C GLU A 117 26.88 -2.02 -7.01
N LEU A 118 26.72 -0.83 -6.42
CA LEU A 118 25.70 -0.58 -5.41
C LEU A 118 24.27 -0.79 -5.93
N MET A 119 24.03 -0.72 -7.25
CA MET A 119 22.72 -1.08 -7.81
C MET A 119 22.36 -2.53 -7.53
N ASP A 120 23.34 -3.42 -7.53
CA ASP A 120 23.14 -4.86 -7.38
C ASP A 120 23.03 -5.28 -5.91
N THR A 121 23.21 -4.33 -4.98
CA THR A 121 23.09 -4.57 -3.53
C THR A 121 21.65 -4.44 -3.01
N LEU A 122 20.75 -3.88 -3.82
CA LEU A 122 19.35 -3.66 -3.46
C LEU A 122 18.42 -4.32 -4.49
N ALA A 123 17.48 -5.13 -4.00
CA ALA A 123 16.43 -5.70 -4.82
C ALA A 123 15.09 -4.97 -4.59
N LEU A 124 14.35 -4.80 -5.68
CA LEU A 124 12.96 -4.41 -5.62
C LEU A 124 12.14 -5.63 -5.18
N ASP A 125 11.47 -5.50 -4.06
CA ASP A 125 10.48 -6.48 -3.62
C ASP A 125 9.10 -5.83 -3.70
N PRO A 126 8.33 -6.07 -4.76
CA PRO A 126 7.02 -5.49 -4.91
C PRO A 126 6.04 -6.24 -4.02
N ALA A 127 5.74 -5.63 -2.86
CA ALA A 127 4.64 -5.98 -1.96
C ALA A 127 4.77 -7.28 -1.16
N PRO A 128 5.79 -7.37 -0.30
CA PRO A 128 5.83 -8.41 0.72
C PRO A 128 4.67 -8.23 1.70
N THR A 129 4.07 -9.35 2.09
CA THR A 129 3.09 -9.39 3.18
C THR A 129 3.85 -9.49 4.49
N MET A 130 3.82 -8.43 5.31
CA MET A 130 4.58 -8.39 6.56
C MET A 130 3.68 -8.29 7.78
N ASP A 131 4.07 -9.00 8.84
CA ASP A 131 3.48 -8.91 10.17
C ASP A 131 4.03 -7.69 10.92
N VAL A 132 3.22 -6.65 11.15
CA VAL A 132 3.65 -5.47 11.93
C VAL A 132 3.10 -5.46 13.36
N GLY A 133 2.93 -6.65 13.92
CA GLY A 133 2.44 -6.91 15.26
C GLY A 133 0.96 -7.26 15.25
N ASP A 134 0.10 -6.24 15.40
CA ASP A 134 -1.36 -6.45 15.49
C ASP A 134 -2.04 -6.76 14.15
N ARG A 135 -1.31 -6.60 13.04
CA ARG A 135 -1.86 -6.74 11.69
C ARG A 135 -0.83 -7.14 10.66
N ASP A 136 -1.31 -7.71 9.56
CA ASP A 136 -0.56 -7.85 8.34
C ASP A 136 -0.80 -6.66 7.41
N GLN A 137 0.28 -6.20 6.77
CA GLN A 137 0.22 -5.12 5.80
C GLN A 137 1.19 -5.33 4.63
N GLU A 138 0.78 -4.80 3.48
CA GLU A 138 1.49 -4.83 2.22
C GLU A 138 1.89 -3.39 1.85
N PRO A 139 3.20 -3.09 1.63
CA PRO A 139 3.61 -1.77 1.17
C PRO A 139 3.25 -1.61 -0.32
N THR A 140 3.17 -0.37 -0.79
CA THR A 140 3.01 -0.15 -2.24
C THR A 140 4.24 -0.64 -3.01
N MET A 141 5.43 -0.44 -2.43
CA MET A 141 6.67 -1.06 -2.87
C MET A 141 7.73 -1.01 -1.78
N SER A 142 8.77 -1.82 -1.92
CA SER A 142 9.88 -1.90 -0.97
C SER A 142 11.23 -2.11 -1.63
N LEU A 143 12.29 -1.83 -0.87
CA LEU A 143 13.66 -2.23 -1.16
C LEU A 143 14.18 -3.13 -0.04
N VAL A 144 14.74 -4.26 -0.45
CA VAL A 144 15.43 -5.22 0.41
C VAL A 144 16.89 -5.31 -0.03
N PRO A 145 17.84 -5.67 0.86
CA PRO A 145 19.18 -6.08 0.44
C PRO A 145 19.08 -7.29 -0.50
N SER A 146 19.87 -7.33 -1.57
CA SER A 146 19.81 -8.39 -2.58
C SER A 146 20.24 -9.77 -2.08
N CYS A 147 20.90 -9.84 -0.92
CA CYS A 147 21.26 -11.09 -0.25
C CYS A 147 20.11 -11.73 0.55
N VAL A 148 19.00 -11.02 0.74
CA VAL A 148 17.80 -11.57 1.39
C VAL A 148 17.11 -12.53 0.43
N VAL A 149 16.89 -13.76 0.89
CA VAL A 149 16.29 -14.84 0.10
C VAL A 149 14.95 -15.33 0.66
N ASP A 150 14.57 -14.86 1.85
CA ASP A 150 13.29 -15.19 2.48
C ASP A 150 12.32 -14.00 2.44
N ASN A 151 11.03 -14.32 2.52
CA ASN A 151 9.94 -13.35 2.55
C ASN A 151 9.59 -12.92 4.00
N GLU A 152 10.40 -13.33 4.99
CA GLU A 152 10.15 -13.04 6.41
C GLU A 152 10.95 -11.83 6.90
N THR A 153 12.01 -11.46 6.19
CA THR A 153 12.82 -10.29 6.48
C THR A 153 12.10 -9.01 6.08
N PHE A 154 11.94 -8.06 7.02
CA PHE A 154 11.37 -6.76 6.66
C PHE A 154 12.24 -6.02 5.65
N PRO A 155 11.62 -5.31 4.70
CA PRO A 155 12.36 -4.40 3.85
C PRO A 155 13.05 -3.30 4.62
N THR A 156 14.25 -2.95 4.16
CA THR A 156 15.00 -1.80 4.67
C THR A 156 14.23 -0.50 4.45
N LEU A 157 13.61 -0.38 3.27
CA LEU A 157 12.83 0.80 2.89
C LEU A 157 11.47 0.38 2.36
N ILE A 158 10.42 1.09 2.79
CA ILE A 158 9.07 0.96 2.26
C ILE A 158 8.60 2.28 1.66
N VAL A 159 7.76 2.17 0.63
CA VAL A 159 7.04 3.28 0.01
C VAL A 159 5.55 3.00 0.06
N GLU A 160 4.79 3.95 0.60
CA GLU A 160 3.34 3.94 0.64
C GLU A 160 2.80 5.11 -0.15
N VAL A 161 1.89 4.82 -1.09
CA VAL A 161 1.22 5.84 -1.87
C VAL A 161 -0.25 5.84 -1.48
N ALA A 162 -0.76 6.95 -0.98
CA ALA A 162 -2.18 7.20 -0.79
C ALA A 162 -2.73 7.98 -2.00
N TYR A 163 -3.96 7.66 -2.41
CA TYR A 163 -4.67 8.37 -3.48
C TYR A 163 -6.08 8.81 -3.01
N THR A 164 -6.93 9.29 -3.92
CA THR A 164 -8.26 9.95 -3.74
C THR A 164 -9.21 9.41 -2.67
N HIS A 165 -9.00 8.21 -2.14
CA HIS A 165 -9.84 7.58 -1.12
C HIS A 165 -9.05 7.08 0.09
N GLU A 166 -7.84 7.60 0.34
CA GLU A 166 -7.06 7.36 1.55
C GLU A 166 -6.77 8.69 2.22
N SER A 167 -7.07 8.82 3.51
CA SER A 167 -6.77 10.06 4.24
C SER A 167 -5.28 10.18 4.54
N TRP A 168 -4.81 11.42 4.73
CA TRP A 168 -3.44 11.68 5.20
C TRP A 168 -3.18 11.02 6.56
N ALA A 169 -4.14 11.13 7.49
CA ALA A 169 -4.03 10.51 8.81
C ALA A 169 -3.87 8.99 8.73
N PHE A 170 -4.60 8.35 7.80
CA PHE A 170 -4.48 6.91 7.57
C PHE A 170 -3.10 6.52 7.04
N LEU A 171 -2.57 7.27 6.06
CA LEU A 171 -1.22 7.06 5.54
C LEU A 171 -0.17 7.20 6.66
N VAL A 172 -0.23 8.26 7.45
CA VAL A 172 0.69 8.47 8.59
C VAL A 172 0.61 7.31 9.59
N ALA A 173 -0.60 6.83 9.90
CA ALA A 173 -0.77 5.68 10.78
C ALA A 173 -0.16 4.39 10.20
N LYS A 174 -0.22 4.16 8.87
CA LYS A 174 0.47 3.03 8.22
C LYS A 174 1.99 3.12 8.42
N LEU A 175 2.57 4.29 8.16
CA LEU A 175 4.02 4.48 8.28
C LEU A 175 4.51 4.30 9.72
N HIS A 176 3.77 4.79 10.71
CA HIS A 176 4.11 4.55 12.11
C HIS A 176 4.10 3.07 12.48
N ARG A 177 3.22 2.26 11.88
CA ARG A 177 3.24 0.80 12.07
C ARG A 177 4.47 0.16 11.45
N TRP A 178 4.84 0.60 10.24
CA TRP A 178 6.08 0.17 9.59
C TRP A 178 7.32 0.51 10.41
N MET A 179 7.31 1.61 11.16
CA MET A 179 8.47 2.07 11.96
C MET A 179 8.39 1.66 13.44
N ARG A 180 7.53 0.70 13.80
CA ARG A 180 7.44 0.23 15.19
C ARG A 180 8.70 -0.53 15.63
N PRO A 181 9.04 -0.54 16.93
CA PRO A 181 10.20 -1.26 17.44
C PRO A 181 10.25 -2.76 17.13
N GLN A 182 9.10 -3.38 16.82
CA GLN A 182 8.98 -4.80 16.48
C GLN A 182 9.33 -5.11 15.01
N THR A 183 9.63 -4.09 14.21
CA THR A 183 9.98 -4.21 12.79
C THR A 183 11.44 -3.82 12.58
N THR A 184 12.05 -4.21 11.45
CA THR A 184 13.42 -3.79 11.08
C THR A 184 13.44 -2.80 9.91
N VAL A 185 12.30 -2.20 9.57
CA VAL A 185 12.23 -1.13 8.56
C VAL A 185 13.05 0.06 9.06
N GLN A 186 13.92 0.57 8.19
CA GLN A 186 14.79 1.71 8.52
C GLN A 186 14.26 3.03 7.97
N VAL A 187 13.53 2.97 6.85
CA VAL A 187 12.99 4.16 6.18
C VAL A 187 11.57 3.89 5.71
N ALA A 188 10.63 4.74 6.12
CA ALA A 188 9.25 4.70 5.64
C ALA A 188 8.88 6.01 4.91
N ILE A 189 8.60 5.91 3.61
CA ILE A 189 8.21 7.06 2.78
C ILE A 189 6.72 7.00 2.46
N GLY A 190 5.97 8.02 2.86
CA GLY A 190 4.56 8.19 2.48
C GLY A 190 4.35 9.34 1.52
N VAL A 191 3.56 9.10 0.47
CA VAL A 191 3.13 10.12 -0.48
C VAL A 191 1.62 10.11 -0.65
N HIS A 192 0.99 11.26 -0.49
CA HIS A 192 -0.43 11.44 -0.80
C HIS A 192 -0.60 12.21 -2.11
N ILE A 193 -1.28 11.59 -3.07
CA ILE A 193 -1.52 12.13 -4.40
C ILE A 193 -3.03 12.36 -4.51
N GLY A 194 -3.47 13.61 -4.67
CA GLY A 194 -4.90 13.90 -4.89
C GLY A 194 -5.45 15.01 -4.01
N ASN A 195 -4.76 15.38 -2.94
CA ASN A 195 -5.01 16.66 -2.29
C ASN A 195 -4.26 17.77 -3.04
N VAL A 196 -4.90 18.94 -3.16
CA VAL A 196 -4.34 20.19 -3.72
C VAL A 196 -2.99 20.56 -3.07
N ARG A 197 -2.65 19.92 -1.94
CA ARG A 197 -1.34 19.93 -1.30
C ARG A 197 -0.70 18.53 -1.37
N ARG A 198 0.26 18.36 -2.29
CA ARG A 198 1.17 17.20 -2.29
C ARG A 198 2.00 17.26 -1.01
N ARG A 199 1.93 16.20 -0.19
CA ARG A 199 2.68 16.09 1.06
C ARG A 199 3.51 14.81 1.04
N LEU A 200 4.76 14.93 1.46
CA LEU A 200 5.70 13.84 1.66
C LEU A 200 6.05 13.78 3.14
N ILE A 201 6.02 12.58 3.70
CA ILE A 201 6.51 12.30 5.04
C ILE A 201 7.55 11.19 4.95
N MET A 202 8.62 11.36 5.73
CA MET A 202 9.71 10.40 5.88
C MET A 202 9.85 10.17 7.39
N LEU A 203 9.70 8.92 7.80
CA LEU A 203 9.87 8.47 9.18
C LEU A 203 11.07 7.52 9.25
#